data_AF-A0A6A5F4B0-F1
#
_entry.id   AF-A0A6A5F4B0-F1
#
_cell.length_a   1.000
_cell.length_b   1.000
_cell.length_c   1.000
_cell.angle_alpha   90.00
_cell.angle_beta   90.00
_cell.angle_gamma   90.00
#
_symmetry.space_group_name_H-M   'P 1'
#
loop_
_entity.id
_entity.type
_entity.pdbx_description
1 polymer ?
#
loop_
_entity_poly.entity_id
_entity_poly.type
_entity_poly.pdbx_seq_one_letter_code
_entity_poly.pdbx_strand_id
1 'polypeptide(L)'
;MDAADDLDEDELLDYDVQMSIQESCQREHLKGTGRSEALKLVGAIKQGDMLALQELCDFPAAFSQVDEHGWYPLHRAAVQPVALVLETVLYGGVFQSDSGGKDFGGGDLPDFSSES
;
A
#
# COMPACT_ATOMS: atom_id res chain seq x y z
N MET A 1 -41.23 -3.62 28.08
CA MET A 1 -40.40 -2.49 27.64
C MET A 1 -39.11 -3.12 27.22
N ASP A 2 -38.89 -3.16 25.91
CA ASP A 2 -37.76 -3.84 25.27
C ASP A 2 -36.54 -2.95 25.42
N ALA A 3 -35.52 -3.42 26.15
CA ALA A 3 -34.39 -2.63 26.62
C ALA A 3 -33.26 -2.64 25.59
N ALA A 4 -33.59 -2.33 24.33
CA ALA A 4 -32.66 -2.37 23.21
C ALA A 4 -32.70 -1.11 22.33
N ASP A 5 -33.38 -0.04 22.75
CA ASP A 5 -33.64 1.15 21.94
C ASP A 5 -32.95 2.44 22.44
N ASP A 6 -32.08 2.34 23.45
CA ASP A 6 -31.35 3.50 24.01
C ASP A 6 -29.82 3.29 23.92
N LEU A 7 -29.32 2.92 22.73
CA LEU A 7 -27.93 3.25 22.42
C LEU A 7 -27.97 4.70 21.93
N ASP A 8 -27.50 5.62 22.77
CA ASP A 8 -27.47 7.06 22.49
C ASP A 8 -26.91 7.27 21.08
N GLU A 9 -27.71 7.89 20.21
CA GLU A 9 -27.38 8.16 18.79
C GLU A 9 -26.01 8.87 18.67
N ASP A 10 -25.67 9.65 19.70
CA ASP A 10 -24.40 10.34 19.90
C ASP A 10 -23.21 9.38 20.12
N GLU A 11 -23.39 8.26 20.83
CA GLU A 11 -22.34 7.25 21.06
C GLU A 11 -22.07 6.44 19.78
N LEU A 12 -23.11 6.18 18.98
CA LEU A 12 -22.97 5.55 17.67
C LEU A 12 -22.24 6.47 16.67
N LEU A 13 -22.56 7.77 16.69
CA LEU A 13 -21.87 8.78 15.88
C LEU A 13 -20.40 8.95 16.27
N ASP A 14 -20.09 8.96 17.57
CA ASP A 14 -18.71 9.03 18.06
C ASP A 14 -17.89 7.83 17.58
N TYR A 15 -18.48 6.64 17.62
CA TYR A 15 -17.86 5.41 17.10
C TYR A 15 -17.57 5.48 15.60
N ASP A 16 -18.50 5.98 14.79
CA ASP A 16 -18.32 6.14 13.34
C ASP A 16 -17.24 7.16 12.98
N VAL A 17 -17.15 8.26 13.73
CA VAL A 17 -16.09 9.27 13.59
C VAL A 17 -14.75 8.67 13.98
N GLN A 18 -14.69 7.95 15.10
CA GLN A 18 -13.47 7.28 15.55
C GLN A 18 -12.99 6.25 14.52
N MET A 19 -13.90 5.47 13.94
CA MET A 19 -13.57 4.48 12.91
C MET A 19 -13.09 5.13 11.62
N SER A 20 -13.73 6.22 11.19
CA SER A 20 -13.32 7.00 10.02
C SER A 20 -11.92 7.60 10.17
N ILE A 21 -11.60 8.15 11.35
CA ILE A 21 -10.26 8.67 11.67
C ILE A 21 -9.25 7.52 11.68
N GLN A 22 -9.58 6.41 12.34
CA GLN A 22 -8.72 5.24 12.43
C GLN A 22 -8.42 4.61 11.06
N GLU A 23 -9.42 4.51 10.17
CA GLU A 23 -9.21 4.06 8.80
C GLU A 23 -8.34 5.03 8.01
N SER A 24 -8.55 6.34 8.15
CA SER A 24 -7.72 7.35 7.51
C SER A 24 -6.27 7.25 7.99
N CYS A 25 -6.05 7.00 9.29
CA CYS A 25 -4.75 6.77 9.90
C CYS A 25 -4.04 5.50 9.41
N GLN A 26 -4.79 4.42 9.17
CA GLN A 26 -4.22 3.19 8.61
C GLN A 26 -3.85 3.37 7.14
N ARG A 27 -4.67 4.06 6.35
CA ARG A 27 -4.39 4.35 4.93
C ARG A 27 -3.17 5.24 4.75
N GLU A 28 -2.96 6.21 5.64
CA GLU A 28 -1.73 7.02 5.63
C GLU A 28 -0.52 6.25 6.17
N HIS A 29 -0.69 5.34 7.13
CA HIS A 29 0.39 4.48 7.65
C HIS A 29 0.89 3.48 6.59
N LEU A 30 0.02 3.02 5.68
CA LEU A 30 0.42 2.26 4.50
C LEU A 30 1.29 3.09 3.53
N LYS A 31 1.26 4.43 3.60
CA LYS A 31 1.82 5.33 2.60
C LYS A 31 3.13 6.06 2.96
N GLY A 32 3.35 6.68 4.11
CA GLY A 32 3.57 6.02 5.40
C GLY A 32 4.85 5.18 5.37
N THR A 33 4.64 3.88 5.55
CA THR A 33 5.66 2.84 5.49
C THR A 33 6.43 2.90 4.16
N GLY A 34 5.74 2.98 3.00
CA GLY A 34 6.43 3.03 1.71
C GLY A 34 7.45 4.17 1.53
N ARG A 35 7.31 5.31 2.23
CA ARG A 35 8.30 6.40 2.21
C ARG A 35 9.51 6.11 3.08
N SER A 36 9.32 5.53 4.27
CA SER A 36 10.42 5.08 5.13
C SER A 36 11.25 4.01 4.42
N GLU A 37 10.58 3.06 3.79
CA GLU A 37 11.19 1.93 3.11
C GLU A 37 11.98 2.39 1.88
N ALA A 38 11.47 3.38 1.14
CA ALA A 38 12.20 3.99 0.02
C ALA A 38 13.52 4.64 0.45
N LEU A 39 13.56 5.31 1.61
CA LEU A 39 14.80 5.89 2.14
C LEU A 39 15.80 4.80 2.53
N LYS A 40 15.32 3.71 3.16
CA LYS A 40 16.14 2.54 3.48
C LYS A 40 16.66 1.86 2.21
N LEU A 41 15.82 1.72 1.19
CA LEU A 41 16.17 1.12 -0.10
C LEU A 41 17.28 1.90 -0.79
N VAL A 42 17.16 3.22 -0.85
CA VAL A 42 18.21 4.11 -1.34
C VAL A 42 19.51 3.93 -0.58
N GLY A 43 19.44 3.83 0.75
CA GLY A 43 20.61 3.61 1.61
C GLY A 43 21.28 2.27 1.31
N ALA A 44 20.50 1.19 1.29
CA ALA A 44 20.95 -0.16 0.97
C ALA A 44 21.59 -0.24 -0.42
N ILE A 45 20.99 0.41 -1.42
CA ILE A 45 21.57 0.56 -2.75
C ILE A 45 22.94 1.23 -2.62
N LYS A 46 23.03 2.44 -2.06
CA LYS A 46 24.30 3.19 -1.93
C LYS A 46 25.42 2.38 -1.24
N GLN A 47 25.05 1.57 -0.26
CA GLN A 47 25.99 0.78 0.53
C GLN A 47 26.31 -0.58 -0.13
N GLY A 48 25.50 -1.02 -1.10
CA GLY A 48 25.58 -2.36 -1.68
C GLY A 48 25.12 -3.45 -0.72
N ASP A 49 24.24 -3.13 0.23
CA ASP A 49 23.76 -4.07 1.23
C ASP A 49 22.67 -4.98 0.65
N MET A 50 23.10 -6.18 0.24
CA MET A 50 22.24 -7.18 -0.38
C MET A 50 21.17 -7.72 0.56
N LEU A 51 21.46 -7.84 1.87
CA LEU A 51 20.50 -8.36 2.83
C LEU A 51 19.35 -7.38 3.01
N ALA A 52 19.69 -6.10 3.20
CA ALA A 52 18.69 -5.04 3.30
C ALA A 52 17.88 -4.87 1.99
N LEU A 53 18.53 -5.00 0.83
CA LEU A 53 17.82 -4.99 -0.46
C LEU A 53 16.80 -6.13 -0.57
N GLN A 54 17.16 -7.32 -0.08
CA GLN A 54 16.30 -8.49 -0.15
C GLN A 54 15.08 -8.37 0.77
N GLU A 55 15.24 -7.83 1.98
CA GLU A 55 14.12 -7.51 2.87
C GLU A 55 13.20 -6.44 2.28
N LEU A 56 13.77 -5.49 1.53
CA LEU A 56 12.98 -4.41 0.93
C LEU A 56 12.24 -4.83 -0.34
N CYS A 57 12.58 -5.98 -0.95
CA CYS A 57 11.78 -6.58 -2.02
C CYS A 57 10.34 -6.91 -1.58
N ASP A 58 10.12 -7.12 -0.28
CA ASP A 58 8.78 -7.33 0.29
C ASP A 58 7.92 -6.04 0.28
N PHE A 59 8.53 -4.88 0.00
CA PHE A 59 7.90 -3.57 0.00
C PHE A 59 7.92 -2.94 -1.41
N PRO A 60 7.05 -3.39 -2.33
CA PRO A 60 7.03 -2.91 -3.72
C PRO A 60 6.81 -1.39 -3.83
N ALA A 61 6.04 -0.80 -2.91
CA ALA A 61 5.80 0.65 -2.87
C ALA A 61 7.11 1.47 -2.80
N ALA A 62 8.16 0.94 -2.15
CA ALA A 62 9.44 1.61 -2.02
C ALA A 62 10.19 1.78 -3.36
N PHE A 63 9.99 0.86 -4.32
CA PHE A 63 10.64 0.91 -5.64
C PHE A 63 10.03 1.97 -6.57
N SER A 64 8.77 2.33 -6.33
CA SER A 64 8.04 3.34 -7.11
C SER A 64 8.29 4.78 -6.64
N GLN A 65 8.93 4.94 -5.48
CA GLN A 65 9.21 6.24 -4.89
C GLN A 65 10.44 6.88 -5.53
N VAL A 66 10.37 8.19 -5.76
CA VAL A 66 11.50 8.96 -6.29
C VAL A 66 12.19 9.72 -5.17
N ASP A 67 13.51 9.86 -5.30
CA ASP A 67 14.32 10.69 -4.43
C ASP A 67 14.05 12.19 -4.64
N GLU A 68 14.64 13.05 -3.81
CA GLU A 68 14.59 14.53 -3.95
C GLU A 68 15.09 15.02 -5.32
N HIS A 69 15.92 14.23 -5.98
CA HIS A 69 16.45 14.50 -7.32
C HIS A 69 15.55 13.96 -8.45
N GLY A 70 14.39 13.38 -8.12
CA GLY A 70 13.50 12.71 -9.08
C GLY A 70 14.03 11.36 -9.58
N TRP A 71 15.04 10.79 -8.91
CA TRP A 71 15.64 9.52 -9.32
C TRP A 71 14.95 8.35 -8.65
N TYR A 72 14.61 7.35 -9.45
CA TYR A 72 14.16 6.05 -8.94
C TYR A 72 15.33 5.27 -8.32
N PRO A 73 15.05 4.35 -7.39
CA PRO A 73 16.01 3.40 -6.86
C PRO A 73 16.78 2.69 -7.97
N LEU A 74 16.10 2.35 -9.08
CA LEU A 74 16.71 1.74 -10.26
C LEU A 74 17.81 2.62 -10.90
N HIS A 75 17.58 3.93 -11.02
CA HIS A 75 18.60 4.85 -11.54
C HIS A 75 19.82 4.89 -10.63
N ARG A 76 19.62 4.92 -9.30
CA ARG A 76 20.73 4.86 -8.34
C ARG A 76 21.52 3.56 -8.43
N ALA A 77 20.83 2.43 -8.62
CA ALA A 77 21.47 1.13 -8.77
C ALA A 77 22.29 1.05 -10.07
N ALA A 78 21.78 1.60 -11.17
CA ALA A 78 22.46 1.58 -12.47
C ALA A 78 23.75 2.41 -12.50
N VAL A 79 23.87 3.43 -11.65
CA VAL A 79 25.10 4.25 -11.52
C VAL A 79 26.20 3.51 -10.75
N GLN A 80 25.88 2.38 -10.10
CA GLN A 80 26.87 1.63 -9.33
C GLN A 80 27.65 0.64 -10.19
N PRO A 81 28.92 0.38 -9.82
CA PRO A 81 29.73 -0.64 -10.48
C PRO A 81 29.30 -2.07 -10.11
N VAL A 82 28.40 -2.25 -9.13
CA VAL A 82 27.99 -3.56 -8.62
C VAL A 82 26.72 -4.02 -9.34
N ALA A 83 26.89 -4.83 -10.38
CA ALA A 83 25.78 -5.38 -11.17
C ALA A 83 24.76 -6.16 -10.32
N LEU A 84 25.21 -6.81 -9.25
CA LEU A 84 24.35 -7.56 -8.33
C LEU A 84 23.29 -6.68 -7.66
N VAL A 85 23.63 -5.43 -7.32
CA VAL A 85 22.69 -4.46 -6.74
C VAL A 85 21.61 -4.10 -7.75
N LEU A 86 22.01 -3.88 -9.01
CA LEU A 86 21.09 -3.60 -10.10
C LEU A 86 20.15 -4.78 -10.36
N GLU A 87 20.67 -6.01 -10.41
CA GLU A 87 19.85 -7.22 -10.59
C GLU A 87 18.82 -7.35 -9.48
N THR A 88 19.22 -7.18 -8.22
CA THR A 88 18.33 -7.33 -7.06
C THR A 88 17.19 -6.30 -7.11
N VAL A 89 17.52 -5.05 -7.43
CA VAL A 89 16.52 -3.98 -7.60
C VAL A 89 15.59 -4.24 -8.79
N LEU A 90 16.11 -4.83 -9.87
CA LEU A 90 15.31 -5.24 -11.02
C LEU A 90 14.32 -6.34 -10.62
N TYR A 91 14.78 -7.39 -9.94
CA TYR A 91 13.96 -8.52 -9.53
C TYR A 91 12.89 -8.11 -8.50
N GLY A 92 13.22 -7.24 -7.54
CA GLY A 92 12.26 -6.71 -6.57
C GLY A 92 11.12 -5.89 -7.21
N GLY A 93 11.40 -5.21 -8.34
CA GLY A 93 10.39 -4.43 -9.07
C GLY A 93 9.50 -5.25 -9.99
N VAL A 94 9.96 -6.39 -10.52
CA VAL A 94 9.26 -7.18 -11.56
C VAL A 94 8.04 -7.93 -11.03
N PHE A 95 7.95 -8.22 -9.73
CA PHE A 95 6.75 -8.82 -9.13
C PHE A 95 5.51 -7.89 -9.13
N GLN A 96 5.63 -6.65 -9.60
CA GLN A 96 4.51 -5.68 -9.68
C GLN A 96 3.56 -5.83 -10.87
N SER A 97 3.74 -6.82 -11.76
CA SER A 97 2.91 -6.88 -12.99
C SER A 97 1.56 -7.59 -12.85
N ASP A 98 1.18 -8.13 -11.69
CA ASP A 98 -0.06 -8.93 -11.58
C ASP A 98 -1.31 -8.19 -11.04
N SER A 99 -1.27 -6.86 -10.82
CA SER A 99 -2.48 -6.14 -10.41
C SER A 99 -3.21 -5.50 -11.59
N GLY A 100 -3.95 -6.32 -12.35
CA GLY A 100 -5.02 -5.88 -13.25
C GLY A 100 -6.01 -7.01 -13.46
N GLY A 101 -7.29 -6.93 -13.16
CA GLY A 101 -8.09 -5.88 -12.55
C GLY A 101 -9.51 -6.41 -12.29
N LYS A 102 -10.06 -6.07 -11.11
CA LYS A 102 -11.40 -5.49 -10.91
C LYS A 102 -12.54 -6.04 -11.81
N ASP A 103 -13.27 -7.05 -11.33
CA ASP A 103 -14.59 -7.48 -11.83
C ASP A 103 -15.72 -6.97 -10.93
N PHE A 104 -15.78 -5.65 -10.71
CA PHE A 104 -17.00 -5.02 -10.21
C PHE A 104 -17.83 -4.52 -11.41
N GLY A 105 -18.92 -5.22 -11.75
CA GLY A 105 -19.88 -4.70 -12.73
C GLY A 105 -20.90 -5.68 -13.28
N GLY A 106 -22.04 -5.78 -12.60
CA GLY A 106 -23.30 -6.38 -13.09
C GLY A 106 -24.10 -6.84 -11.87
N GLY A 107 -25.00 -6.04 -11.29
CA GLY A 107 -26.02 -5.23 -11.94
C GLY A 107 -27.35 -5.77 -11.42
N ASP A 108 -27.89 -5.07 -10.44
CA ASP A 108 -29.26 -5.05 -9.93
C ASP A 108 -30.29 -5.93 -10.68
N LEU A 109 -30.92 -6.87 -9.98
CA LEU A 109 -32.27 -7.33 -10.31
C LEU A 109 -33.11 -7.37 -9.02
N PRO A 110 -33.97 -6.38 -8.77
CA PRO A 110 -35.01 -6.51 -7.76
C PRO A 110 -36.09 -7.44 -8.32
N ASP A 111 -36.28 -8.60 -7.68
CA ASP A 111 -37.44 -9.44 -7.95
C ASP A 111 -38.67 -8.76 -7.32
N PHE A 112 -39.38 -8.02 -8.18
CA PHE A 112 -40.71 -7.53 -7.93
C PHE A 112 -41.68 -8.39 -8.76
N SER A 113 -42.71 -8.92 -8.09
CA SER A 113 -43.88 -9.66 -8.60
C SER A 113 -43.77 -11.20 -8.45
N SER A 114 -44.63 -11.90 -7.71
CA SER A 114 -46.08 -11.72 -7.75
C SER A 114 -46.76 -12.32 -6.51
N GLU A 115 -47.65 -11.52 -5.97
CA GLU A 115 -48.87 -11.88 -5.26
C GLU A 115 -49.63 -13.03 -5.96
N SER A 116 -49.98 -14.09 -5.22
CA SER A 116 -51.26 -14.85 -5.27
C SER A 116 -51.23 -16.05 -4.30
#